data_AF-A0A350BCF6-F1
#
_entry.id   AF-A0A350BCF6-F1
#
_cell.length_a   1.000
_cell.length_b   1.000
_cell.length_c   1.000
_cell.angle_alpha   90.00
_cell.angle_beta   90.00
_cell.angle_gamma   90.00
#
_symmetry.space_group_name_H-M   'P 1'
#
loop_
_entity.id
_entity.type
_entity.pdbx_description
1 polymer ?
#
loop_
_entity_poly.entity_id
_entity_poly.type
_entity_poly.pdbx_seq_one_letter_code
_entity_poly.pdbx_strand_id
1 'polypeptide(L)' 'MAKQDVIEMEATVIETLPNTTFKVKLENGHVILAHVSGKIR' A
#
# COMPACT_ATOMS: atom_id res chain seq x y z
N MET A 1 -24.88 2.01 -5.34
CA MET A 1 -24.14 0.78 -5.71
C MET A 1 -22.76 1.19 -6.20
N ALA A 2 -21.80 1.35 -5.28
CA ALA A 2 -20.43 1.69 -5.63
C ALA A 2 -19.58 0.44 -5.35
N LYS A 3 -19.45 -0.44 -6.34
CA LYS A 3 -18.44 -1.51 -6.31
C LYS A 3 -17.10 -0.84 -6.55
N GLN A 4 -16.42 -0.45 -5.47
CA GLN A 4 -14.98 -0.24 -5.56
C GLN A 4 -14.37 -1.63 -5.52
N ASP A 5 -14.07 -2.18 -6.69
CA ASP A 5 -13.26 -3.39 -6.80
C ASP A 5 -11.86 -3.03 -6.29
N VAL A 6 -11.58 -3.40 -5.05
CA VAL A 6 -10.26 -3.23 -4.44
C VAL A 6 -9.44 -4.45 -4.85
N ILE A 7 -8.27 -4.21 -5.45
CA ILE A 7 -7.34 -5.29 -5.80
C ILE A 7 -6.40 -5.46 -4.62
N GLU A 8 -6.52 -6.59 -3.93
CA GLU A 8 -5.60 -6.99 -2.88
C GLU A 8 -4.39 -7.67 -3.51
N MET A 9 -3.19 -7.20 -3.17
CA MET A 9 -1.96 -7.75 -3.70
C MET A 9 -0.87 -7.70 -2.63
N GLU A 10 0.01 -8.69 -2.66
CA GLU A 10 1.17 -8.72 -1.78
C GLU A 10 2.25 -7.76 -2.29
N ALA A 11 2.86 -7.04 -1.35
CA ALA A 11 3.93 -6.10 -1.63
C ALA A 11 4.93 -6.08 -0.47
N THR A 12 6.20 -5.84 -0.78
CA THR A 12 7.29 -5.78 0.19
C THR A 12 7.60 -4.31 0.52
N VAL A 13 7.64 -3.96 1.80
CA VAL A 13 8.05 -2.60 2.24
C VAL A 13 9.54 -2.41 1.97
N ILE A 14 9.90 -1.36 1.23
CA ILE A 14 11.30 -1.01 0.93
C ILE A 14 11.77 0.12 1.84
N GLU A 15 10.95 1.17 2.01
CA GLU A 15 11.31 2.37 2.77
C GLU A 15 10.11 2.93 3.52
N THR A 16 10.34 3.45 4.72
CA THR A 16 9.36 4.14 5.54
C THR A 16 9.53 5.65 5.41
N LEU A 17 8.49 6.37 4.98
CA LEU A 17 8.53 7.82 4.88
C LEU A 17 7.84 8.49 6.09
N PRO A 18 8.29 9.69 6.48
CA PRO A 18 7.51 10.52 7.39
C PRO A 18 6.15 10.84 6.75
N ASN A 19 5.08 10.88 7.55
CA ASN A 19 3.65 10.96 7.15
C ASN A 19 2.88 9.64 7.01
N THR A 20 3.33 8.55 7.65
CA THR A 20 2.54 7.28 7.68
C THR A 20 2.39 6.65 6.29
N THR A 21 3.31 6.99 5.38
CA THR A 21 3.39 6.43 4.02
C THR A 21 4.60 5.52 3.91
N PHE A 22 4.44 4.44 3.18
CA PHE A 22 5.40 3.37 3.03
C PHE A 22 5.62 3.15 1.54
N LYS A 23 6.88 3.18 1.09
CA LYS A 23 7.18 2.69 -0.25
C LYS A 23 7.14 1.18 -0.21
N VAL A 24 6.25 0.61 -1.00
CA VAL A 24 6.14 -0.83 -1.17
C VAL A 24 6.47 -1.20 -2.60
N LYS A 25 7.22 -2.29 -2.77
CA LYS A 25 7.45 -2.93 -4.06
C LYS A 25 6.43 -4.03 -4.24
N LEU A 26 5.65 -3.95 -5.29
CA LEU A 26 4.84 -5.08 -5.73
C LEU A 26 5.76 -6.13 -6.34
N GLU A 27 5.34 -7.40 -6.29
CA GLU A 27 6.05 -8.50 -6.96
C GLU A 27 6.21 -8.28 -8.46
N ASN A 28 5.31 -7.50 -9.07
CA ASN A 28 5.37 -7.08 -10.48
C ASN A 28 6.53 -6.08 -10.78
N GLY A 29 7.33 -5.70 -9.78
CA GLY A 29 8.47 -4.79 -9.93
C GLY A 29 8.13 -3.30 -9.81
N HIS A 30 6.84 -2.95 -9.70
CA HIS A 30 6.39 -1.59 -9.49
C HIS A 30 6.59 -1.14 -8.04
N VAL A 31 7.08 0.08 -7.85
CA VAL A 31 7.19 0.73 -6.54
C VAL A 31 6.04 1.72 -6.41
N ILE A 32 5.22 1.55 -5.37
CA ILE A 32 4.10 2.44 -5.07
C ILE A 32 4.20 2.97 -3.64
N LEU A 33 3.49 4.07 -3.38
CA LEU A 33 3.31 4.61 -2.04
C LEU A 33 2.03 4.03 -1.43
N ALA A 34 2.18 3.21 -0.40
CA ALA A 34 1.08 2.72 0.42
C ALA A 34 0.90 3.61 1.66
N HIS A 35 -0.32 3.71 2.15
CA HIS A 35 -0.64 4.32 3.45
C HIS A 35 -1.25 3.25 4.34
N VAL A 36 -1.02 3.35 5.64
CA VAL A 36 -1.65 2.44 6.60
C VAL A 36 -3.14 2.78 6.67
N SER A 37 -4.00 1.77 6.50
CA SER A 37 -5.42 1.94 6.75
C SER A 37 -5.64 2.28 8.22
N GLY A 38 -6.24 3.45 8.49
CA GLY A 38 -6.49 3.96 9.84
C GLY A 38 -7.44 3.11 10.70
N LYS A 39 -7.90 1.96 10.19
CA LYS A 39 -8.73 0.97 10.91
C LYS A 39 -7.90 0.02 11.78
N ILE A 40 -6.57 0.08 11.70
CA ILE A 40 -5.62 -0.59 12.61
C ILE A 40 -5.22 0.38 13.74
N ARG A 41 -6.20 1.08 14.31
CA ARG A 41 -6.04 1.81 15.57
C ARG A 41 -7.19 1.48 16.51
#